data_AF-A0A952UUK7-F1
#
_entry.id   AF-A0A952UUK7-F1
#
_cell.length_a   1.000
_cell.length_b   1.000
_cell.length_c   1.000
_cell.angle_alpha   90.00
_cell.angle_beta   90.00
_cell.angle_gamma   90.00
#
_symmetry.space_group_name_H-M   'P 1'
#
loop_
_entity.id
_entity.type
_entity.pdbx_description
1 polymer ?
#
loop_
_entity_poly.entity_id
_entity_poly.type
_entity_poly.pdbx_seq_one_letter_code
_entity_poly.pdbx_strand_id
1 'polypeptide(L)'
;MPANREMHTALVGLLGLGLALLACKSKEESPPVPVVEAPQAAAPAAPQIPTISRFQVGEGEASNGVWTPGFAALRSGGDQSKNYVEAAQSCESQGLALCSETQYIKACAANPSVAGFSSWTATWANGTSVVTRGGGGCDTRAETTPSERSDSRMALCCERAIGIRTGNKNSAFMKASHADLLSFEKDLNGKSASVLSKHWADSVRFDGAVLSKAKMDSSQSSWFSRHPVQWTLYDVCDLKIGEVWLPTGKDKGLVADCKTITAVANRDVSVFTTHFGRFRAEGDTRNRIVEVAHNSRIRQLSAL
;
A
#
# COMPACT_ATOMS: atom_id res chain seq x y z
N MET A 1 -35.34 -22.00 -3.42
CA MET A 1 -34.74 -22.82 -2.34
C MET A 1 -34.05 -23.99 -2.99
N PRO A 2 -32.70 -24.00 -3.00
CA PRO A 2 -31.92 -24.84 -2.08
C PRO A 2 -30.84 -23.98 -1.38
N ALA A 3 -30.71 -24.05 -0.06
CA ALA A 3 -29.98 -25.04 0.75
C ALA A 3 -28.67 -24.41 1.26
N ASN A 4 -28.73 -24.02 2.54
CA ASN A 4 -27.63 -23.55 3.37
C ASN A 4 -26.40 -24.46 3.24
N ARG A 5 -25.23 -23.86 3.03
CA ARG A 5 -23.96 -24.50 3.37
C ARG A 5 -23.39 -23.79 4.59
N GLU A 6 -23.52 -24.48 5.72
CA GLU A 6 -22.80 -24.21 6.95
C GLU A 6 -21.30 -24.35 6.68
N MET A 7 -20.52 -23.34 7.07
CA MET A 7 -19.06 -23.42 7.04
C MET A 7 -18.59 -23.75 8.45
N HIS A 8 -18.18 -25.01 8.61
CA HIS A 8 -17.73 -25.61 9.84
C HIS A 8 -16.53 -24.89 10.45
N THR A 9 -16.65 -24.66 11.75
CA THR A 9 -15.58 -24.49 12.73
C THR A 9 -14.63 -25.69 12.68
N ALA A 10 -13.32 -25.46 12.54
CA ALA A 10 -12.30 -26.48 12.82
C ALA A 10 -11.24 -25.87 13.74
N LEU A 11 -11.29 -26.33 14.99
CA LEU A 11 -10.32 -26.19 16.06
C LEU A 11 -9.47 -27.48 16.10
N VAL A 12 -8.34 -27.46 16.82
CA VAL A 12 -7.42 -28.58 17.16
C VAL A 12 -6.41 -28.87 16.05
N GLY A 13 -5.09 -28.89 16.26
CA GLY A 13 -4.25 -28.87 17.47
C GLY A 13 -2.98 -29.67 17.15
N LEU A 14 -1.83 -29.33 17.72
CA LEU A 14 -0.78 -30.28 18.15
C LEU A 14 0.44 -29.54 18.72
N LEU A 15 0.58 -29.68 20.04
CA LEU A 15 1.85 -29.58 20.75
C LEU A 15 2.83 -30.64 20.21
N GLY A 16 4.06 -30.24 19.97
CA GLY A 16 5.21 -31.14 19.79
C GLY A 16 6.41 -30.56 20.52
N LEU A 17 6.60 -30.98 21.78
CA LEU A 17 7.84 -30.82 22.53
C LEU A 17 8.96 -31.59 21.83
N GLY A 18 10.06 -30.92 21.50
CA GLY A 18 11.31 -31.53 21.07
C GLY A 18 12.48 -30.89 21.79
N LEU A 19 12.77 -31.33 23.02
CA LEU A 19 14.05 -31.09 23.68
C LEU A 19 15.13 -31.91 22.97
N ALA A 20 16.14 -31.25 22.41
CA ALA A 20 17.41 -31.88 22.06
C ALA A 20 18.54 -31.15 22.80
N LEU A 21 18.95 -31.73 23.92
CA LEU A 21 20.19 -31.44 24.64
C LEU A 21 21.36 -31.95 23.78
N LEU A 22 22.16 -31.03 23.23
CA LEU A 22 23.45 -31.35 22.63
C LEU A 22 24.57 -30.79 23.50
N ALA A 23 25.40 -31.72 23.96
CA ALA A 23 26.46 -31.55 24.92
C ALA A 23 27.56 -30.59 24.46
N CYS A 24 27.94 -29.66 25.34
CA CYS A 24 29.15 -28.87 25.25
C CYS A 24 30.38 -29.77 25.31
N LYS A 25 31.23 -29.72 24.28
CA LYS A 25 32.59 -30.25 24.32
C LYS A 25 33.52 -29.05 24.55
N SER A 26 33.98 -28.90 25.80
CA SER A 26 34.97 -27.89 26.19
C SER A 26 36.25 -28.10 25.41
N LYS A 27 36.69 -27.07 24.68
CA LYS A 27 37.96 -27.01 23.97
C LYS A 27 38.90 -26.16 24.83
N GLU A 28 40.04 -26.74 25.22
CA GLU A 28 41.09 -26.05 25.99
C GLU A 28 41.53 -24.76 25.28
N GLU A 29 41.47 -23.67 26.03
CA GLU A 29 41.82 -22.32 25.60
C GLU A 29 43.27 -22.04 26.01
N SER A 30 44.16 -21.92 25.02
CA SER A 30 45.52 -21.43 25.21
C SER A 30 45.50 -19.99 25.73
N PRO A 31 46.49 -19.59 26.56
CA PRO A 31 46.57 -18.23 27.10
C PRO A 31 46.62 -17.20 25.96
N PRO A 32 45.85 -16.10 26.05
CA PRO A 32 45.81 -15.08 25.01
C PRO A 32 47.15 -14.35 24.93
N VAL A 33 47.76 -14.37 23.75
CA VAL A 33 48.86 -13.46 23.41
C VAL A 33 48.26 -12.05 23.38
N PRO A 34 48.85 -11.04 24.04
CA PRO A 34 48.37 -9.67 23.97
C PRO A 34 48.52 -9.16 22.53
N VAL A 35 47.41 -9.18 21.79
CA VAL A 35 47.32 -8.53 20.48
C VAL A 35 47.24 -7.04 20.76
N VAL A 36 48.34 -6.33 20.47
CA VAL A 36 48.36 -4.87 20.42
C VAL A 36 47.40 -4.46 19.30
N GLU A 37 46.20 -4.05 19.68
CA GLU A 37 45.13 -3.64 18.79
C GLU A 37 45.61 -2.39 18.04
N ALA A 38 45.93 -2.55 16.75
CA ALA A 38 46.32 -1.44 15.91
C ALA A 38 45.18 -0.41 15.90
N PRO A 39 45.47 0.91 15.91
CA PRO A 39 44.43 1.94 15.92
C PRO A 39 43.45 1.68 14.78
N GLN A 40 42.23 1.28 15.14
CA GLN A 40 41.19 0.96 14.18
C GLN A 40 40.83 2.27 13.49
N ALA A 41 41.28 2.42 12.24
CA ALA A 41 41.00 3.59 11.43
C ALA A 41 39.48 3.78 11.41
N ALA A 42 39.03 4.95 11.87
CA ALA A 42 37.61 5.28 11.94
C ALA A 42 36.98 5.05 10.56
N ALA A 43 35.92 4.24 10.52
CA ALA A 43 35.18 4.02 9.29
C ALA A 43 34.72 5.39 8.72
N PRO A 44 34.80 5.61 7.39
CA PRO A 44 34.31 6.84 6.79
C PRO A 44 32.86 7.10 7.19
N ALA A 45 32.54 8.34 7.57
CA ALA A 45 31.17 8.71 7.90
C ALA A 45 30.25 8.42 6.71
N ALA A 46 29.12 7.74 6.96
CA ALA A 46 28.15 7.42 5.93
C ALA A 46 27.68 8.72 5.22
N PRO A 47 27.56 8.71 3.88
CA PRO A 47 27.09 9.88 3.13
C PRO A 47 25.76 10.38 3.69
N GLN A 48 25.71 11.66 4.07
CA GLN A 48 24.48 12.28 4.54
C GLN A 48 23.60 12.62 3.34
N ILE A 49 22.40 12.03 3.27
CA ILE A 49 21.43 12.39 2.24
C ILE A 49 20.81 13.74 2.64
N PRO A 50 20.79 14.76 1.75
CA PRO A 50 20.29 16.11 2.03
C PRO A 50 18.77 16.18 2.07
N THR A 51 18.21 16.94 3.01
CA THR A 51 16.76 17.18 3.09
C THR A 51 16.25 17.86 1.81
N ILE A 52 14.97 17.60 1.48
CA ILE A 52 14.33 18.22 0.32
C ILE A 52 13.13 19.00 0.84
N SER A 53 13.21 20.33 0.77
CA SER A 53 12.12 21.23 1.12
C SER A 53 10.84 20.87 0.36
N ARG A 54 9.68 21.09 0.99
CA ARG A 54 8.38 20.80 0.36
C ARG A 54 8.24 21.54 -0.96
N PHE A 55 7.88 20.83 -2.02
CA PHE A 55 7.66 21.36 -3.34
C PHE A 55 6.36 20.81 -3.94
N GLN A 56 5.83 21.53 -4.94
CA GLN A 56 4.60 21.16 -5.63
C GLN A 56 4.90 20.42 -6.92
N VAL A 57 4.15 19.35 -7.18
CA VAL A 57 4.20 18.58 -8.42
C VAL A 57 2.89 18.79 -9.16
N GLY A 58 2.99 19.20 -10.43
CA GLY A 58 1.83 19.44 -11.27
C GLY A 58 1.00 18.18 -11.56
N GLU A 59 -0.28 18.37 -11.84
CA GLU A 59 -1.14 17.34 -12.41
C GLU A 59 -0.62 16.86 -13.78
N GLY A 60 -0.89 15.60 -14.14
CA GLY A 60 -0.55 15.07 -15.45
C GLY A 60 -0.20 13.59 -15.44
N GLU A 61 0.10 13.08 -16.63
CA GLU A 61 0.54 11.72 -16.87
C GLU A 61 2.06 11.59 -16.63
N ALA A 62 2.48 10.54 -15.92
CA ALA A 62 3.88 10.18 -15.78
C ALA A 62 4.34 9.34 -17.00
N SER A 63 5.65 9.11 -17.14
CA SER A 63 6.20 8.31 -18.26
C SER A 63 5.72 6.85 -18.28
N ASN A 64 5.16 6.33 -17.19
CA ASN A 64 4.55 5.00 -17.10
C ASN A 64 3.07 4.96 -17.57
N GLY A 65 2.56 6.05 -18.15
CA GLY A 65 1.19 6.14 -18.68
C GLY A 65 0.11 6.25 -17.59
N VAL A 66 0.48 6.56 -16.35
CA VAL A 66 -0.46 6.72 -15.23
C VAL A 66 -0.61 8.21 -14.91
N TRP A 67 -1.86 8.66 -14.85
CA TRP A 67 -2.19 10.03 -14.47
C TRP A 67 -2.31 10.18 -12.95
N THR A 68 -1.86 11.31 -12.42
CA THR A 68 -2.14 11.72 -11.02
C THR A 68 -2.64 13.16 -10.99
N PRO A 69 -3.44 13.55 -9.98
CA PRO A 69 -3.63 14.96 -9.67
C PRO A 69 -2.29 15.61 -9.27
N GLY A 70 -2.30 16.93 -9.08
CA GLY A 70 -1.19 17.62 -8.43
C GLY A 70 -1.07 17.20 -6.95
N PHE A 71 0.15 17.22 -6.42
CA PHE A 71 0.45 16.84 -5.05
C PHE A 71 1.73 17.52 -4.56
N ALA A 72 1.88 17.67 -3.25
CA ALA A 72 3.15 18.08 -2.66
C ALA A 72 4.06 16.90 -2.33
N ALA A 73 5.37 17.09 -2.43
CA ALA A 73 6.39 16.14 -2.03
C ALA A 73 7.47 16.80 -1.16
N LEU A 74 8.10 16.02 -0.28
CA LEU A 74 9.24 16.45 0.53
C LEU A 74 10.09 15.25 0.95
N ARG A 75 11.29 15.54 1.44
CA ARG A 75 12.07 14.59 2.25
C ARG A 75 12.52 15.26 3.54
N SER A 76 12.25 14.59 4.66
CA SER A 76 12.80 14.96 5.97
C SER A 76 14.06 14.15 6.28
N GLY A 77 14.92 14.69 7.13
CA GLY A 77 16.14 14.01 7.57
C GLY A 77 15.84 12.82 8.49
N GLY A 78 16.85 11.97 8.72
CA GLY A 78 16.75 10.84 9.66
C GLY A 78 15.93 9.66 9.17
N ASP A 79 15.69 9.55 7.86
CA ASP A 79 15.02 8.43 7.18
C ASP A 79 16.00 7.38 6.61
N GLN A 80 17.31 7.62 6.74
CA GLN A 80 18.37 6.71 6.31
C GLN A 80 18.37 5.41 7.13
N SER A 81 18.86 4.33 6.53
CA SER A 81 19.03 3.02 7.18
C SER A 81 17.72 2.38 7.67
N LYS A 82 16.57 2.95 7.30
CA LYS A 82 15.24 2.44 7.64
C LYS A 82 14.79 1.37 6.66
N ASN A 83 14.14 0.35 7.20
CA ASN A 83 13.38 -0.59 6.37
C ASN A 83 12.10 0.07 5.83
N TYR A 84 11.35 -0.63 4.98
CA TYR A 84 10.15 -0.08 4.35
C TYR A 84 9.12 0.45 5.36
N VAL A 85 8.87 -0.30 6.44
CA VAL A 85 7.85 0.06 7.44
C VAL A 85 8.27 1.30 8.23
N GLU A 86 9.53 1.36 8.65
CA GLU A 86 10.09 2.52 9.36
C GLU A 86 10.10 3.76 8.46
N ALA A 87 10.41 3.60 7.16
CA ALA A 87 10.33 4.66 6.17
C ALA A 87 8.90 5.16 5.97
N ALA A 88 7.92 4.26 5.87
CA ALA A 88 6.50 4.61 5.77
C ALA A 88 6.02 5.40 7.00
N GLN A 89 6.34 4.92 8.20
CA GLN A 89 6.04 5.60 9.47
C GLN A 89 6.65 7.01 9.54
N SER A 90 7.81 7.21 8.92
CA SER A 90 8.48 8.52 8.86
C SER A 90 7.76 9.52 7.97
N CYS A 91 7.05 9.05 6.94
CA CYS A 91 6.16 9.91 6.15
C CYS A 91 4.83 10.14 6.87
N GLU A 92 4.28 9.10 7.50
CA GLU A 92 3.02 9.19 8.24
C GLU A 92 3.10 10.18 9.41
N SER A 93 4.23 10.25 10.12
CA SER A 93 4.44 11.22 11.21
C SER A 93 4.38 12.69 10.74
N GLN A 94 4.44 12.92 9.43
CA GLN A 94 4.33 14.23 8.79
C GLN A 94 2.97 14.44 8.09
N GLY A 95 2.02 13.51 8.27
CA GLY A 95 0.73 13.52 7.58
C GLY A 95 0.84 13.23 6.08
N LEU A 96 1.93 12.57 5.65
CA LEU A 96 2.19 12.18 4.27
C LEU A 96 2.27 10.65 4.15
N ALA A 97 2.44 10.16 2.93
CA ALA A 97 2.73 8.75 2.66
C ALA A 97 4.04 8.63 1.87
N LEU A 98 4.63 7.44 1.80
CA LEU A 98 5.64 7.18 0.76
C LEU A 98 5.02 7.49 -0.60
N CYS A 99 5.75 8.19 -1.46
CA CYS A 99 5.31 8.39 -2.83
C CYS A 99 5.10 7.02 -3.51
N SER A 100 4.01 6.84 -4.25
CA SER A 100 3.93 5.70 -5.16
C SER A 100 5.00 5.78 -6.25
N GLU A 101 5.24 4.70 -6.98
CA GLU A 101 6.17 4.70 -8.11
C GLU A 101 5.82 5.80 -9.12
N THR A 102 4.54 5.98 -9.42
CA THR A 102 4.05 7.03 -10.32
C THR A 102 4.31 8.43 -9.75
N GLN A 103 4.05 8.64 -8.45
CA GLN A 103 4.32 9.92 -7.80
C GLN A 103 5.81 10.24 -7.76
N TYR A 104 6.67 9.24 -7.51
CA TYR A 104 8.12 9.43 -7.53
C TYR A 104 8.59 9.90 -8.90
N ILE A 105 8.16 9.25 -10.00
CA ILE A 105 8.54 9.64 -11.37
C ILE A 105 8.24 11.12 -11.61
N LYS A 106 7.02 11.56 -11.25
CA LYS A 106 6.62 12.96 -11.44
C LYS A 106 7.35 13.93 -10.52
N ALA A 107 7.56 13.54 -9.25
CA ALA A 107 8.31 14.34 -8.31
C ALA A 107 9.76 14.53 -8.76
N CYS A 108 10.38 13.48 -9.32
CA CYS A 108 11.73 13.52 -9.85
C CYS A 108 11.84 14.39 -11.10
N ALA A 109 10.84 14.33 -12.01
CA ALA A 109 10.78 15.23 -13.15
C ALA A 109 10.63 16.71 -12.75
N ALA A 110 9.85 16.99 -11.70
CA ALA A 110 9.66 18.34 -11.17
C ALA A 110 10.87 18.86 -10.36
N ASN A 111 11.60 17.95 -9.71
CA ASN A 111 12.79 18.27 -8.93
C ASN A 111 13.87 17.19 -9.12
N PRO A 112 14.80 17.37 -10.08
CA PRO A 112 15.82 16.38 -10.41
C PRO A 112 16.76 15.99 -9.26
N SER A 113 16.86 16.79 -8.19
CA SER A 113 17.66 16.44 -7.00
C SER A 113 17.18 15.15 -6.32
N VAL A 114 15.90 14.80 -6.49
CA VAL A 114 15.30 13.55 -5.99
C VAL A 114 15.99 12.31 -6.59
N ALA A 115 16.52 12.42 -7.81
CA ALA A 115 17.12 11.32 -8.56
C ALA A 115 18.41 10.76 -7.94
N GLY A 116 19.10 11.59 -7.15
CA GLY A 116 20.44 11.29 -6.62
C GLY A 116 20.47 10.14 -5.61
N PHE A 117 19.32 9.76 -5.06
CA PHE A 117 19.23 8.76 -3.99
C PHE A 117 18.10 7.78 -4.26
N SER A 118 18.32 6.53 -3.87
CA SER A 118 17.27 5.51 -3.94
C SER A 118 16.20 5.84 -2.89
N SER A 119 14.93 5.80 -3.26
CA SER A 119 13.80 6.00 -2.35
C SER A 119 12.93 4.77 -2.30
N TRP A 120 12.46 4.42 -1.10
CA TRP A 120 11.28 3.57 -0.95
C TRP A 120 10.08 4.20 -1.68
N THR A 121 9.22 3.35 -2.25
CA THR A 121 7.93 3.77 -2.80
C THR A 121 6.80 2.96 -2.16
N ALA A 122 5.57 3.47 -2.20
CA ALA A 122 4.38 2.73 -1.77
C ALA A 122 3.95 1.63 -2.76
N THR A 123 4.71 1.40 -3.84
CA THR A 123 4.38 0.43 -4.90
C THR A 123 5.10 -0.90 -4.65
N TRP A 124 4.36 -1.99 -4.78
CA TRP A 124 4.87 -3.36 -4.67
C TRP A 124 4.95 -4.00 -6.04
N ALA A 125 5.99 -4.75 -6.40
CA ALA A 125 6.12 -5.28 -7.76
C ALA A 125 5.37 -6.60 -7.97
N ASN A 126 5.69 -7.62 -7.16
CA ASN A 126 5.20 -8.99 -7.30
C ASN A 126 4.51 -9.51 -6.01
N GLY A 127 4.12 -8.58 -5.14
CA GLY A 127 3.55 -8.87 -3.83
C GLY A 127 4.58 -9.17 -2.74
N THR A 128 5.84 -9.45 -3.09
CA THR A 128 6.90 -9.77 -2.12
C THR A 128 8.03 -8.75 -2.08
N SER A 129 8.26 -8.04 -3.19
CA SER A 129 9.23 -6.95 -3.29
C SER A 129 8.53 -5.59 -3.34
N VAL A 130 9.17 -4.61 -2.70
CA VAL A 130 8.82 -3.20 -2.80
C VAL A 130 9.65 -2.59 -3.93
N VAL A 131 9.03 -1.73 -4.72
CA VAL A 131 9.72 -0.95 -5.75
C VAL A 131 10.49 0.19 -5.08
N THR A 132 11.76 0.35 -5.44
CA THR A 132 12.54 1.56 -5.16
C THR A 132 12.87 2.29 -6.45
N ARG A 133 13.04 3.60 -6.35
CA ARG A 133 13.37 4.47 -7.48
C ARG A 133 14.51 5.43 -7.14
N GLY A 134 15.32 5.82 -8.12
CA GLY A 134 16.45 6.74 -7.93
C GLY A 134 17.78 6.06 -7.60
N GLY A 135 18.79 6.87 -7.27
CA GLY A 135 20.17 6.41 -6.97
C GLY A 135 21.07 6.31 -8.21
N GLY A 136 20.49 6.37 -9.41
CA GLY A 136 21.20 6.42 -10.70
C GLY A 136 20.47 7.28 -11.74
N GLY A 137 19.56 8.17 -11.31
CA GLY A 137 18.66 8.93 -12.19
C GLY A 137 17.19 8.63 -11.93
N CYS A 138 16.29 9.47 -12.46
CA CYS A 138 14.83 9.36 -12.24
C CYS A 138 14.24 8.03 -12.74
N ASP A 139 14.82 7.46 -13.79
CA ASP A 139 14.35 6.19 -14.38
C ASP A 139 14.90 4.95 -13.68
N THR A 140 15.87 5.11 -12.77
CA THR A 140 16.44 3.98 -12.03
C THR A 140 15.34 3.34 -11.20
N ARG A 141 15.09 2.05 -11.45
CA ARG A 141 14.10 1.23 -10.76
C ARG A 141 14.76 -0.04 -10.25
N ALA A 142 14.50 -0.39 -9.00
CA ALA A 142 14.90 -1.66 -8.44
C ALA A 142 13.74 -2.26 -7.63
N GLU A 143 13.90 -3.54 -7.30
CA GLU A 143 12.98 -4.28 -6.43
C GLU A 143 13.79 -4.85 -5.27
N THR A 144 13.28 -4.65 -4.06
CA THR A 144 14.01 -4.92 -2.82
C THR A 144 13.07 -5.56 -1.81
N THR A 145 13.62 -6.35 -0.90
CA THR A 145 12.83 -6.90 0.21
C THR A 145 12.45 -5.79 1.19
N PRO A 146 11.21 -5.76 1.71
CA PRO A 146 10.76 -4.71 2.62
C PRO A 146 11.56 -4.63 3.93
N SER A 147 12.26 -5.70 4.31
CA SER A 147 13.14 -5.79 5.48
C SER A 147 14.56 -5.24 5.23
N GLU A 148 14.94 -5.00 3.99
CA GLU A 148 16.27 -4.49 3.65
C GLU A 148 16.49 -3.11 4.28
N ARG A 149 17.69 -2.85 4.77
CA ARG A 149 18.12 -1.54 5.26
C ARG A 149 19.27 -1.05 4.42
N SER A 150 19.29 0.25 4.12
CA SER A 150 20.34 0.87 3.31
C SER A 150 20.58 2.32 3.74
N ASP A 151 21.85 2.66 3.97
CA ASP A 151 22.28 4.01 4.37
C ASP A 151 22.19 5.01 3.22
N SER A 152 22.16 4.52 1.98
CA SER A 152 22.00 5.31 0.75
C SER A 152 20.55 5.40 0.27
N ARG A 153 19.60 4.88 1.06
CA ARG A 153 18.17 4.90 0.75
C ARG A 153 17.44 5.93 1.62
N MET A 154 16.53 6.65 0.99
CA MET A 154 15.66 7.65 1.59
C MET A 154 14.17 7.25 1.53
N ALA A 155 13.33 8.09 2.11
CA ALA A 155 11.89 8.07 2.05
C ALA A 155 11.40 9.42 1.49
N LEU A 156 11.10 9.47 0.18
CA LEU A 156 10.39 10.59 -0.40
C LEU A 156 8.91 10.50 0.03
N CYS A 157 8.45 11.52 0.73
CA CYS A 157 7.10 11.60 1.27
C CYS A 157 6.23 12.49 0.38
N CYS A 158 5.08 11.98 -0.05
CA CYS A 158 4.13 12.68 -0.89
C CYS A 158 2.77 12.83 -0.19
N GLU A 159 2.04 13.89 -0.54
CA GLU A 159 0.59 13.90 -0.34
C GLU A 159 -0.01 12.72 -1.11
N ARG A 160 -0.95 12.03 -0.47
CA ARG A 160 -1.50 10.80 -1.02
C ARG A 160 -2.28 11.08 -2.32
N ALA A 161 -1.87 10.44 -3.42
CA ALA A 161 -2.59 10.46 -4.69
C ALA A 161 -2.67 9.04 -5.29
N ILE A 162 -3.87 8.65 -5.74
CA ILE A 162 -4.10 7.37 -6.43
C ILE A 162 -3.81 7.56 -7.92
N GLY A 163 -2.97 6.70 -8.50
CA GLY A 163 -2.72 6.72 -9.94
C GLY A 163 -3.94 6.26 -10.72
N ILE A 164 -4.32 6.98 -11.77
CA ILE A 164 -5.44 6.62 -12.65
C ILE A 164 -4.89 6.22 -14.02
N ARG A 165 -5.24 5.02 -14.47
CA ARG A 165 -5.04 4.60 -15.86
C ARG A 165 -6.41 4.44 -16.52
N THR A 166 -6.65 5.13 -17.62
CA THR A 166 -7.93 5.05 -18.33
C THR A 166 -7.78 5.45 -19.80
N GLY A 167 -8.66 4.92 -20.65
CA GLY A 167 -8.83 5.40 -22.02
C GLY A 167 -9.57 6.73 -22.12
N ASN A 168 -10.27 7.15 -21.05
CA ASN A 168 -10.97 8.43 -21.02
C ASN A 168 -10.02 9.58 -20.62
N LYS A 169 -9.59 10.38 -21.59
CA LYS A 169 -8.64 11.49 -21.37
C LYS A 169 -9.28 12.78 -20.82
N ASN A 170 -10.56 12.77 -20.46
CA ASN A 170 -11.20 13.93 -19.83
C ASN A 170 -10.66 14.15 -18.40
N SER A 171 -9.98 15.29 -18.16
CA SER A 171 -9.39 15.62 -16.86
C SER A 171 -10.42 15.69 -15.72
N ALA A 172 -11.62 16.20 -15.96
CA ALA A 172 -12.67 16.25 -14.93
C ALA A 172 -13.11 14.85 -14.50
N PHE A 173 -13.22 13.90 -15.45
CA PHE A 173 -13.49 12.50 -15.14
C PHE A 173 -12.37 11.86 -14.29
N MET A 174 -11.10 12.06 -14.68
CA MET A 174 -9.96 11.51 -13.94
C MET A 174 -9.86 12.09 -12.52
N LYS A 175 -10.06 13.42 -12.37
CA LYS A 175 -10.10 14.11 -11.07
C LYS A 175 -11.20 13.61 -10.17
N ALA A 176 -12.43 13.53 -10.69
CA ALA A 176 -13.58 13.08 -9.93
C ALA A 176 -13.41 11.63 -9.48
N SER A 177 -12.92 10.76 -10.37
CA SER A 177 -12.68 9.35 -10.04
C SER A 177 -11.56 9.17 -9.03
N HIS A 178 -10.45 9.90 -9.17
CA HIS A 178 -9.39 9.94 -8.17
C HIS A 178 -9.92 10.38 -6.80
N ALA A 179 -10.66 11.50 -6.75
CA ALA A 179 -11.16 12.05 -5.50
C ALA A 179 -12.13 11.08 -4.79
N ASP A 180 -12.98 10.40 -5.57
CA ASP A 180 -13.93 9.41 -5.07
C ASP A 180 -13.22 8.18 -4.48
N LEU A 181 -12.22 7.63 -5.18
CA LEU A 181 -11.39 6.53 -4.69
C LEU A 181 -10.55 6.91 -3.47
N LEU A 182 -9.96 8.11 -3.47
CA LEU A 182 -9.15 8.60 -2.35
C LEU A 182 -10.01 8.87 -1.12
N SER A 183 -11.24 9.37 -1.31
CA SER A 183 -12.19 9.51 -0.20
C SER A 183 -12.52 8.15 0.40
N PHE A 184 -12.77 7.14 -0.43
CA PHE A 184 -13.02 5.78 0.06
C PHE A 184 -11.83 5.21 0.83
N GLU A 185 -10.60 5.34 0.31
CA GLU A 185 -9.37 4.94 1.01
C GLU A 185 -9.23 5.63 2.38
N LYS A 186 -9.44 6.95 2.43
CA LYS A 186 -9.35 7.72 3.68
C LYS A 186 -10.38 7.27 4.70
N ASP A 187 -11.63 7.06 4.28
CA ASP A 187 -12.70 6.61 5.19
C ASP A 187 -12.48 5.17 5.65
N LEU A 188 -11.94 4.30 4.78
CA LEU A 188 -11.54 2.93 5.12
C LEU A 188 -10.43 2.93 6.17
N ASN A 189 -9.39 3.74 6.00
CA ASN A 189 -8.28 3.90 6.94
C ASN A 189 -8.68 4.66 8.22
N GLY A 190 -9.75 5.45 8.16
CA GLY A 190 -10.41 6.04 9.33
C GLY A 190 -11.07 5.01 10.24
N LYS A 191 -11.19 3.74 9.80
CA LYS A 191 -11.69 2.60 10.58
C LYS A 191 -13.05 2.84 11.22
N SER A 192 -13.89 3.61 10.52
CA SER A 192 -15.24 3.94 10.95
C SER A 192 -16.25 3.42 9.95
N ALA A 193 -16.94 2.33 10.32
CA ALA A 193 -17.95 1.72 9.46
C ALA A 193 -19.09 2.70 9.12
N SER A 194 -19.49 3.56 10.07
CA SER A 194 -20.53 4.57 9.83
C SER A 194 -20.12 5.62 8.80
N VAL A 195 -18.84 6.03 8.79
CA VAL A 195 -18.31 6.94 7.77
C VAL A 195 -18.21 6.22 6.41
N LEU A 196 -17.75 4.97 6.41
CA LEU A 196 -17.62 4.15 5.21
C LEU A 196 -18.97 3.84 4.56
N SER A 197 -20.03 3.76 5.37
CA SER A 197 -21.42 3.50 4.95
C SER A 197 -21.91 4.44 3.85
N LYS A 198 -21.38 5.67 3.78
CA LYS A 198 -21.73 6.64 2.71
C LYS A 198 -21.27 6.19 1.32
N HIS A 199 -20.37 5.21 1.20
CA HIS A 199 -19.91 4.70 -0.09
C HIS A 199 -20.76 3.55 -0.61
N TRP A 200 -21.45 2.83 0.27
CA TRP A 200 -22.27 1.67 -0.09
C TRP A 200 -23.62 2.08 -0.67
N ALA A 201 -24.03 1.37 -1.72
CA ALA A 201 -25.43 1.27 -2.12
C ALA A 201 -26.21 0.44 -1.07
N ASP A 202 -27.53 0.42 -1.18
CA ASP A 202 -28.40 -0.34 -0.25
C ASP A 202 -28.15 -1.85 -0.34
N SER A 203 -27.73 -2.32 -1.51
CA SER A 203 -27.30 -3.69 -1.77
C SER A 203 -25.96 -3.71 -2.48
N VAL A 204 -25.03 -4.53 -1.99
CA VAL A 204 -23.66 -4.64 -2.48
C VAL A 204 -23.33 -6.11 -2.74
N ARG A 205 -22.83 -6.43 -3.93
CA ARG A 205 -22.19 -7.72 -4.20
C ARG A 205 -20.75 -7.69 -3.70
N PHE A 206 -20.48 -8.31 -2.56
CA PHE A 206 -19.17 -8.38 -1.93
C PHE A 206 -18.61 -9.81 -2.01
N ASP A 207 -17.51 -9.99 -2.75
CA ASP A 207 -16.87 -11.29 -2.97
C ASP A 207 -17.86 -12.40 -3.38
N GLY A 208 -18.79 -12.04 -4.27
CA GLY A 208 -19.83 -12.93 -4.82
C GLY A 208 -21.09 -13.05 -3.97
N ALA A 209 -21.08 -12.61 -2.70
CA ALA A 209 -22.26 -12.58 -1.84
C ALA A 209 -23.01 -11.25 -1.96
N VAL A 210 -24.35 -11.29 -1.98
CA VAL A 210 -25.17 -10.07 -1.96
C VAL A 210 -25.47 -9.71 -0.50
N LEU A 211 -24.95 -8.56 -0.07
CA LEU A 211 -25.10 -8.05 1.29
C LEU A 211 -25.91 -6.75 1.28
N SER A 212 -26.74 -6.55 2.30
CA SER A 212 -27.34 -5.23 2.55
C SER A 212 -26.29 -4.27 3.09
N LYS A 213 -26.55 -2.97 2.95
CA LYS A 213 -25.73 -1.91 3.55
C LYS A 213 -25.48 -2.11 5.05
N ALA A 214 -26.51 -2.44 5.83
CA ALA A 214 -26.37 -2.72 7.25
C ALA A 214 -25.45 -3.92 7.54
N LYS A 215 -25.50 -4.95 6.68
CA LYS A 215 -24.61 -6.12 6.80
C LYS A 215 -23.17 -5.78 6.41
N MET A 216 -22.98 -4.93 5.40
CA MET A 216 -21.67 -4.36 5.07
C MET A 216 -21.08 -3.60 6.26
N ASP A 217 -21.83 -2.67 6.84
CA ASP A 217 -21.38 -1.86 7.98
C ASP A 217 -21.02 -2.73 9.20
N SER A 218 -21.85 -3.72 9.53
CA SER A 218 -21.57 -4.68 10.60
C SER A 218 -20.30 -5.50 10.33
N SER A 219 -20.10 -5.96 9.09
CA SER A 219 -18.93 -6.74 8.69
C SER A 219 -17.65 -5.92 8.78
N GLN A 220 -17.68 -4.67 8.30
CA GLN A 220 -16.56 -3.73 8.37
C GLN A 220 -16.25 -3.34 9.82
N SER A 221 -17.27 -3.07 10.64
CA SER A 221 -17.07 -2.79 12.06
C SER A 221 -16.39 -3.96 12.78
N SER A 222 -16.85 -5.19 12.53
CA SER A 222 -16.21 -6.39 13.09
C SER A 222 -14.76 -6.56 12.62
N TRP A 223 -14.48 -6.26 11.36
CA TRP A 223 -13.13 -6.29 10.81
C TRP A 223 -12.21 -5.25 11.47
N PHE A 224 -12.65 -3.99 11.61
CA PHE A 224 -11.89 -2.94 12.26
C PHE A 224 -11.61 -3.24 13.73
N SER A 225 -12.56 -3.83 14.46
CA SER A 225 -12.34 -4.26 15.84
C SER A 225 -11.31 -5.39 15.97
N ARG A 226 -11.26 -6.32 15.00
CA ARG A 226 -10.28 -7.41 14.98
C ARG A 226 -8.88 -6.97 14.52
N HIS A 227 -8.81 -5.94 13.68
CA HIS A 227 -7.56 -5.44 13.11
C HIS A 227 -7.45 -3.92 13.33
N PRO A 228 -7.20 -3.46 14.58
CA PRO A 228 -7.17 -2.03 14.91
C PRO A 228 -5.99 -1.27 14.30
N VAL A 229 -4.88 -1.98 14.04
CA VAL A 229 -3.68 -1.45 13.38
C VAL A 229 -3.64 -1.98 11.95
N GLN A 230 -4.59 -1.54 11.14
CA GLN A 230 -4.61 -1.85 9.70
C GLN A 230 -4.60 -0.58 8.87
N TRP A 231 -4.15 -0.72 7.64
CA TRP A 231 -4.28 0.28 6.60
C TRP A 231 -4.43 -0.37 5.23
N THR A 232 -4.98 0.39 4.29
CA THR A 232 -5.16 0.02 2.89
C THR A 232 -4.75 1.18 1.99
N LEU A 233 -4.01 0.90 0.92
CA LEU A 233 -3.60 1.86 -0.10
C LEU A 233 -3.98 1.32 -1.48
N TYR A 234 -4.56 2.17 -2.33
CA TYR A 234 -4.78 1.92 -3.75
C TYR A 234 -3.69 2.60 -4.59
N ASP A 235 -2.72 1.84 -5.08
CA ASP A 235 -1.59 2.41 -5.82
C ASP A 235 -2.03 3.00 -7.17
N VAL A 236 -2.43 2.13 -8.09
CA VAL A 236 -2.94 2.47 -9.42
C VAL A 236 -4.28 1.78 -9.64
N CYS A 237 -5.25 2.52 -10.17
CA CYS A 237 -6.55 2.02 -10.57
C CYS A 237 -6.75 2.14 -12.08
N ASP A 238 -7.04 1.01 -12.72
CA ASP A 238 -7.48 0.94 -14.11
C ASP A 238 -8.99 1.22 -14.17
N LEU A 239 -9.37 2.32 -14.82
CA LEU A 239 -10.77 2.80 -14.87
C LEU A 239 -11.37 2.67 -16.26
N LYS A 240 -12.62 2.22 -16.30
CA LYS A 240 -13.46 2.21 -17.50
C LYS A 240 -14.94 2.36 -17.16
N ILE A 241 -15.74 2.79 -18.14
CA ILE A 241 -17.18 2.61 -18.08
C ILE A 241 -17.49 1.20 -18.59
N GLY A 242 -18.12 0.38 -17.75
CA GLY A 242 -18.32 -1.04 -17.99
C GLY A 242 -19.62 -1.55 -17.39
N GLU A 243 -19.91 -2.84 -17.55
CA GLU A 243 -21.03 -3.46 -16.84
C GLU A 243 -20.71 -3.57 -15.35
N VAL A 244 -21.67 -3.18 -14.51
CA VAL A 244 -21.64 -3.36 -13.06
C VAL A 244 -22.87 -4.15 -12.62
N TRP A 245 -22.75 -4.89 -11.52
CA TRP A 245 -23.87 -5.62 -10.94
C TRP A 245 -24.86 -4.69 -10.23
N LEU A 246 -26.15 -4.98 -10.37
CA LEU A 246 -27.25 -4.40 -9.62
C LEU A 246 -28.23 -5.52 -9.18
N PRO A 247 -29.04 -5.31 -8.13
CA PRO A 247 -30.07 -6.27 -7.74
C PRO A 247 -31.08 -6.60 -8.86
N THR A 248 -31.30 -5.66 -9.77
CA THR A 248 -32.23 -5.78 -10.92
C THR A 248 -31.57 -6.34 -12.18
N GLY A 249 -30.26 -6.58 -12.18
CA GLY A 249 -29.54 -7.07 -13.37
C GLY A 249 -28.14 -6.46 -13.49
N LYS A 250 -27.77 -6.07 -14.72
CA LYS A 250 -26.51 -5.37 -15.00
C LYS A 250 -26.82 -4.04 -15.69
N ASP A 251 -26.00 -3.04 -15.40
CA ASP A 251 -26.08 -1.74 -16.07
C ASP A 251 -24.67 -1.16 -16.30
N LYS A 252 -24.56 -0.04 -17.01
CA LYS A 252 -23.31 0.68 -17.21
C LYS A 252 -22.98 1.51 -15.97
N GLY A 253 -21.78 1.29 -15.44
CA GLY A 253 -21.24 2.02 -14.31
C GLY A 253 -19.74 2.25 -14.44
N LEU A 254 -19.17 2.89 -13.43
CA LEU A 254 -17.72 3.02 -13.31
C LEU A 254 -17.16 1.72 -12.74
N VAL A 255 -16.28 1.10 -13.50
CA VAL A 255 -15.48 -0.04 -13.06
C VAL A 255 -14.08 0.45 -12.73
N ALA A 256 -13.58 0.10 -11.56
CA ALA A 256 -12.22 0.38 -11.12
C ALA A 256 -11.53 -0.89 -10.64
N ASP A 257 -10.46 -1.28 -11.30
CA ASP A 257 -9.58 -2.36 -10.85
C ASP A 257 -8.34 -1.73 -10.21
N CYS A 258 -8.28 -1.76 -8.89
CA CYS A 258 -7.26 -1.07 -8.11
C CYS A 258 -6.23 -2.05 -7.54
N LYS A 259 -4.95 -1.81 -7.84
CA LYS A 259 -3.85 -2.47 -7.12
C LYS A 259 -3.87 -2.02 -5.66
N THR A 260 -4.19 -2.96 -4.80
CA THR A 260 -4.46 -2.74 -3.38
C THR A 260 -3.34 -3.33 -2.56
N ILE A 261 -2.83 -2.53 -1.64
CA ILE A 261 -1.87 -2.95 -0.63
C ILE A 261 -2.54 -2.78 0.72
N THR A 262 -2.63 -3.83 1.50
CA THR A 262 -3.13 -3.76 2.87
C THR A 262 -2.12 -4.36 3.81
N ALA A 263 -2.06 -3.82 5.02
CA ALA A 263 -1.36 -4.44 6.13
C ALA A 263 -2.29 -4.52 7.33
N VAL A 264 -2.19 -5.63 8.06
CA VAL A 264 -2.80 -5.82 9.38
C VAL A 264 -1.71 -5.90 10.43
N ALA A 265 -2.07 -5.65 11.70
CA ALA A 265 -1.14 -5.66 12.84
C ALA A 265 -0.26 -6.92 12.79
N ASN A 266 1.07 -6.74 12.74
CA ASN A 266 2.14 -7.73 12.51
C ASN A 266 2.78 -7.75 11.10
N ARG A 267 2.65 -6.68 10.32
CA ARG A 267 3.47 -6.38 9.11
C ARG A 267 3.24 -7.30 7.89
N ASP A 268 2.31 -8.24 7.97
CA ASP A 268 1.87 -9.01 6.82
C ASP A 268 1.23 -8.08 5.78
N VAL A 269 2.01 -7.71 4.77
CA VAL A 269 1.53 -6.93 3.65
C VAL A 269 0.94 -7.88 2.62
N SER A 270 -0.34 -7.66 2.32
CA SER A 270 -1.03 -8.35 1.24
C SER A 270 -1.19 -7.40 0.07
N VAL A 271 -0.85 -7.87 -1.13
CA VAL A 271 -1.01 -7.13 -2.38
C VAL A 271 -1.97 -7.89 -3.27
N PHE A 272 -3.06 -7.29 -3.68
CA PHE A 272 -4.06 -7.89 -4.56
C PHE A 272 -4.75 -6.83 -5.42
N THR A 273 -5.66 -7.24 -6.30
CA THR A 273 -6.51 -6.30 -7.02
C THR A 273 -7.88 -6.27 -6.37
N THR A 274 -8.32 -5.07 -5.99
CA THR A 274 -9.71 -4.83 -5.61
C THR A 274 -10.47 -4.34 -6.82
N HIS A 275 -11.47 -5.09 -7.23
CA HIS A 275 -12.44 -4.69 -8.23
C HIS A 275 -13.57 -3.91 -7.54
N PHE A 276 -13.88 -2.74 -8.07
CA PHE A 276 -15.04 -1.95 -7.68
C PHE A 276 -15.98 -1.79 -8.88
N GLY A 277 -17.25 -2.16 -8.68
CA GLY A 277 -18.35 -1.68 -9.51
C GLY A 277 -19.06 -0.55 -8.79
N ARG A 278 -19.12 0.61 -9.43
CA ARG A 278 -19.81 1.79 -8.91
C ARG A 278 -20.91 2.23 -9.87
N PHE A 279 -22.08 2.52 -9.32
CA PHE A 279 -23.26 2.93 -10.06
C PHE A 279 -23.85 4.22 -9.51
N ARG A 280 -24.40 5.05 -10.38
CA ARG A 280 -25.14 6.26 -10.02
C ARG A 280 -26.59 6.05 -10.37
N ALA A 281 -27.42 5.86 -9.35
CA ALA A 281 -28.86 5.80 -9.54
C ALA A 281 -29.38 7.15 -10.06
N GLU A 282 -30.49 7.12 -10.80
CA GLU A 282 -31.17 8.32 -11.24
C GLU A 282 -31.53 9.20 -10.04
N GLY A 283 -31.20 10.50 -10.12
CA GLY A 283 -31.39 11.44 -9.03
C GLY A 283 -30.33 11.39 -7.90
N ASP A 284 -29.43 10.41 -7.85
CA ASP A 284 -28.25 10.46 -6.96
C ASP A 284 -27.13 11.27 -7.62
N THR A 285 -26.49 12.13 -6.84
CA THR A 285 -25.32 12.90 -7.27
C THR A 285 -24.01 12.11 -7.11
N ARG A 286 -24.05 10.97 -6.41
CA ARG A 286 -22.87 10.17 -6.08
C ARG A 286 -22.87 8.80 -6.75
N ASN A 287 -21.68 8.35 -7.11
CA ASN A 287 -21.46 6.96 -7.48
C ASN A 287 -21.37 6.14 -6.19
N ARG A 288 -22.23 5.13 -6.03
CA ARG A 288 -22.18 4.20 -4.90
C ARG A 288 -21.53 2.91 -5.33
N ILE A 289 -20.78 2.30 -4.42
CA ILE A 289 -20.25 0.97 -4.61
C ILE A 289 -21.41 -0.02 -4.53
N VAL A 290 -21.63 -0.73 -5.64
CA VAL A 290 -22.60 -1.81 -5.78
C VAL A 290 -21.90 -3.17 -5.86
N GLU A 291 -20.61 -3.18 -6.13
CA GLU A 291 -19.82 -4.39 -6.22
C GLU A 291 -18.39 -4.18 -5.70
N VAL A 292 -17.93 -5.13 -4.90
CA VAL A 292 -16.54 -5.27 -4.46
C VAL A 292 -16.13 -6.73 -4.65
N ALA A 293 -15.02 -6.98 -5.31
CA ALA A 293 -14.42 -8.31 -5.37
C ALA A 293 -12.90 -8.23 -5.23
N HIS A 294 -12.32 -9.16 -4.48
CA HIS A 294 -10.88 -9.25 -4.30
C HIS A 294 -10.35 -10.40 -5.14
N ASN A 295 -9.57 -10.08 -6.17
CA ASN A 295 -8.90 -11.08 -6.97
C ASN A 295 -7.59 -11.46 -6.28
N SER A 296 -7.61 -12.52 -5.46
CA SER A 296 -6.42 -13.09 -4.85
C SER A 296 -5.62 -13.86 -5.90
N ARG A 297 -4.73 -13.17 -6.65
CA ARG A 297 -3.65 -13.85 -7.38
C ARG A 297 -2.34 -13.95 -6.59
N ILE A 298 -2.29 -13.48 -5.34
CA ILE A 298 -1.02 -13.32 -4.62
C ILE A 298 -1.13 -13.84 -3.18
N ARG A 299 -0.10 -14.60 -2.78
CA ARG A 299 0.05 -15.31 -1.51
C ARG A 299 0.05 -14.35 -0.32
N GLN A 300 -0.57 -14.77 0.79
CA GLN A 300 -0.29 -14.19 2.10
C GLN A 300 1.20 -14.33 2.39
N LEU A 301 1.86 -13.23 2.71
CA LEU A 301 3.20 -13.26 3.27
C LEU A 301 3.08 -13.19 4.77
N SER A 302 3.55 -14.22 5.45
CA SER A 302 4.01 -14.10 6.83
C SER A 302 5.35 -13.38 6.76
N ALA A 303 5.36 -12.07 6.99
CA ALA A 303 6.55 -11.25 6.93
C ALA A 303 6.70 -10.48 8.23
N LEU A 304 7.22 -11.15 9.27
CA LEU A 304 8.30 -10.73 10.19
C LEU A 304 8.33 -11.60 11.45
#